data_AF-A0A969JZR5-F1
#
_entry.id   AF-A0A969JZR5-F1
#
_cell.length_a   1.000
_cell.length_b   1.000
_cell.length_c   1.000
_cell.angle_alpha   90.00
_cell.angle_beta   90.00
_cell.angle_gamma   90.00
#
_symmetry.space_group_name_H-M   'P 1'
#
loop_
_entity.id
_entity.type
_entity.pdbx_description
1 polymer ?
#
loop_
_entity_poly.entity_id
_entity_poly.type
_entity_poly.pdbx_seq_one_letter_code
_entity_poly.pdbx_strand_id
1 'polypeptide(L)' 'MMEAQLILATIAQRYHLRLAPGTAVELEPQITLSPRGGLPMVLAERQMVERVGEWMERPYSKWRLFKFFTTEHTEITEKG' A
#
# COMPACT_ATOMS: atom_id res chain seq x y z
N MET A 1 6.82 23.49 -8.70
CA MET A 1 7.47 22.18 -8.44
C MET A 1 6.59 21.03 -8.93
N MET A 2 6.44 20.83 -10.25
CA MET A 2 5.59 19.77 -10.83
C MET A 2 6.43 18.63 -11.39
N GLU A 3 7.51 18.95 -12.10
CA GLU A 3 8.41 17.98 -12.74
C GLU A 3 8.92 16.90 -11.78
N ALA A 4 9.47 17.30 -10.63
CA ALA A 4 9.98 16.36 -9.64
C ALA A 4 8.90 15.40 -9.09
N GLN A 5 7.65 15.87 -8.98
CA GLN A 5 6.55 15.04 -8.49
C GLN A 5 6.16 13.98 -9.51
N LEU A 6 6.08 14.35 -10.80
CA LEU A 6 5.74 13.42 -11.87
C LEU A 6 6.84 12.38 -12.09
N ILE A 7 8.11 12.79 -12.02
CA ILE A 7 9.24 11.86 -12.06
C ILE A 7 9.15 10.86 -10.90
N LEU A 8 8.97 11.34 -9.66
CA LEU A 8 8.88 10.47 -8.49
C LEU A 8 7.68 9.52 -8.57
N ALA A 9 6.52 10.00 -8.99
CA ALA A 9 5.32 9.17 -9.15
C ALA A 9 5.53 8.06 -10.17
N THR A 10 6.15 8.36 -11.31
CA THR A 10 6.41 7.38 -12.38
C THR A 10 7.34 6.26 -11.90
N ILE A 11 8.38 6.59 -11.13
CA ILE A 11 9.29 5.60 -10.55
C ILE A 11 8.57 4.77 -9.48
N ALA A 12 7.87 5.43 -8.55
CA ALA A 12 7.22 4.79 -7.41
C ALA A 12 6.05 3.88 -7.79
N GLN A 13 5.38 4.13 -8.92
CA GLN A 13 4.33 3.27 -9.47
C GLN A 13 4.86 1.91 -9.92
N ARG A 14 6.13 1.82 -10.32
CA ARG A 14 6.71 0.60 -10.91
C ARG A 14 7.64 -0.14 -9.95
N TYR A 15 8.24 0.57 -9.01
CA TYR A 15 9.27 0.00 -8.15
C TYR A 15 9.04 0.32 -6.66
N HIS A 16 9.42 -0.63 -5.82
CA HIS A 16 9.77 -0.39 -4.43
C HIS A 16 11.26 -0.09 -4.33
N LEU A 17 11.59 1.09 -3.80
CA LEU A 17 12.97 1.53 -3.61
C LEU A 17 13.39 1.29 -2.16
N ARG A 18 14.54 0.65 -1.95
CA ARG A 18 15.20 0.55 -0.64
C ARG A 18 16.63 1.03 -0.77
N LEU A 19 17.16 1.67 0.27
CA LEU A 19 18.56 2.04 0.29
C LEU A 19 19.43 0.78 0.17
N ALA A 20 20.50 0.84 -0.62
CA ALA A 20 21.42 -0.28 -0.73
C ALA A 20 22.03 -0.60 0.66
N PRO A 21 22.09 -1.88 1.07
CA PRO A 21 22.64 -2.25 2.38
C PRO A 21 24.05 -1.69 2.59
N GLY A 22 24.33 -1.21 3.80
CA GLY A 22 25.63 -0.64 4.15
C GLY A 22 25.88 0.78 3.63
N THR A 23 24.93 1.39 2.92
CA THR A 23 25.05 2.79 2.50
C THR A 23 24.84 3.73 3.68
N ALA A 24 25.85 4.53 4.00
CA ALA A 24 25.72 5.67 4.90
C ALA A 24 25.34 6.91 4.07
N VAL A 25 24.27 7.61 4.49
CA VAL A 25 23.87 8.87 3.85
C VAL A 25 24.62 10.01 4.53
N GLU A 26 25.78 10.35 3.97
CA GLU A 26 26.55 11.51 4.40
C GLU A 26 26.13 12.74 3.60
N LEU A 27 26.10 13.90 4.26
CA LEU A 27 25.71 15.15 3.63
C LEU A 27 26.93 15.87 3.05
N GLU A 28 26.80 16.42 1.85
CA GLU A 28 27.73 17.39 1.27
C GLU A 28 27.12 18.80 1.38
N PRO A 29 27.59 19.63 2.33
CA PRO A 29 27.08 20.98 2.52
C PRO A 29 27.66 21.92 1.45
N GLN A 30 26.94 22.06 0.34
CA GLN A 30 27.19 23.09 -0.68
C GLN A 30 26.14 24.21 -0.59
N ILE A 31 25.93 24.96 -1.69
CA ILE A 31 24.83 25.93 -1.80
C ILE A 31 23.48 25.23 -1.59
N THR A 32 23.33 24.01 -2.10
CA THR A 32 22.20 23.13 -1.84
C THR A 32 22.72 21.88 -1.13
N LEU A 33 22.00 21.44 -0.09
CA LEU A 33 22.31 20.21 0.62
C LEU A 33 22.08 19.00 -0.30
N SER A 34 23.08 18.14 -0.45
CA SER A 34 22.97 16.92 -1.25
C SER A 34 23.67 15.74 -0.58
N PRO A 35 23.27 14.49 -0.86
CA PRO A 35 24.01 13.32 -0.41
C PRO A 35 25.37 13.23 -1.09
N ARG A 36 26.41 12.99 -0.31
CA ARG A 36 27.76 12.72 -0.81
C ARG A 36 27.78 11.39 -1.56
N GLY A 37 28.20 11.40 -2.82
CA GLY A 37 28.28 10.20 -3.65
C GLY A 37 26.94 9.62 -4.11
N GLY A 38 25.83 10.35 -3.90
CA GLY A 38 24.49 9.95 -4.33
C GLY A 38 23.75 9.05 -3.34
N LEU A 39 22.70 8.37 -3.84
CA LEU A 39 21.80 7.51 -3.07
C LEU A 39 21.59 6.20 -3.83
N PRO A 40 22.51 5.22 -3.70
CA PRO A 40 22.34 3.91 -4.33
C PRO A 40 21.11 3.19 -3.77
N MET A 41 20.23 2.73 -4.65
CA MET A 41 18.98 2.06 -4.28
C MET A 41 18.92 0.65 -4.87
N VAL A 42 18.34 -0.28 -4.10
CA VAL A 42 17.89 -1.59 -4.57
C VAL A 42 16.43 -1.47 -5.00
N LEU A 43 16.13 -1.94 -6.21
CA LEU A 43 14.81 -1.90 -6.81
C LEU A 43 14.16 -3.28 -6.70
N ALA A 44 12.89 -3.30 -6.28
CA ALA A 44 12.02 -4.45 -6.44
C ALA A 44 10.82 -4.04 -7.29
N GLU A 45 10.41 -4.89 -8.23
CA GLU A 45 9.20 -4.64 -9.03
C GLU A 45 7.97 -4.53 -8.12
N ARG A 46 7.16 -3.50 -8.34
CA ARG A 46 5.89 -3.36 -7.65
C ARG A 46 4.91 -4.30 -8.32
N GLN A 47 4.52 -5.35 -7.60
CA GLN A 47 3.35 -6.14 -7.96
C GLN A 47 2.14 -5.21 -7.91
N MET A 48 1.61 -4.87 -9.08
CA MET A 48 0.30 -4.25 -9.15
C MET A 48 -0.66 -5.28 -8.58
N VAL A 49 -1.20 -5.01 -7.38
CA VAL A 49 -2.32 -5.79 -6.87
C VAL A 49 -3.36 -5.70 -7.97
N GLU A 50 -3.60 -6.82 -8.67
CA GLU A 50 -4.71 -6.93 -9.59
C GLU A 50 -5.91 -6.42 -8.81
N ARG A 51 -6.37 -5.24 -9.22
CA ARG A 51 -7.54 -4.61 -8.62
C ARG A 51 -8.56 -5.71 -8.55
N VAL A 52 -8.99 -6.02 -7.34
CA VAL A 52 -10.07 -6.94 -7.00
C VAL A 52 -11.33 -6.46 -7.75
N GLY A 53 -11.38 -6.80 -9.03
CA GLY A 53 -12.47 -6.60 -9.99
C GLY A 53 -13.08 -7.94 -10.39
N GLU A 54 -12.61 -9.03 -9.78
CA GLU A 54 -13.13 -10.38 -9.94
C GLU A 54 -14.33 -10.68 -9.01
N TRP A 55 -14.81 -9.67 -8.28
CA TRP A 55 -16.05 -9.74 -7.51
C TRP A 55 -17.11 -8.81 -8.12
N MET A 56 -17.36 -8.94 -9.42
CA MET A 56 -18.49 -8.23 -10.04
C MET A 56 -19.14 -8.93 -11.24
N GLU A 57 -18.91 -10.23 -11.43
CA GLU A 57 -19.60 -11.05 -12.47
C GLU A 57 -20.61 -12.06 -11.89
N ARG A 58 -21.17 -11.79 -10.71
CA ARG A 58 -22.38 -12.48 -10.24
C ARG A 58 -23.53 -11.49 -10.16
N PRO A 59 -24.70 -11.81 -10.73
CA PRO A 59 -25.80 -10.88 -10.82
C PRO A 59 -26.24 -10.49 -9.41
N TYR A 60 -26.32 -9.18 -9.19
CA TYR A 60 -26.87 -8.53 -8.02
C TYR A 60 -28.14 -9.23 -7.52
N SER A 61 -28.00 -10.05 -6.48
CA SER A 61 -29.12 -10.39 -5.62
C SER A 61 -28.61 -10.52 -4.18
N LYS A 62 -29.15 -9.64 -3.32
CA LYS A 62 -29.33 -9.84 -1.87
C LYS A 62 -28.33 -9.28 -0.85
N TRP A 63 -27.29 -8.53 -1.22
CA TRP A 63 -26.39 -7.93 -0.21
C TRP A 63 -26.69 -6.46 0.09
N ARG A 64 -27.85 -6.19 0.70
CA ARG A 64 -28.11 -4.94 1.44
C ARG A 64 -28.68 -5.16 2.85
N LEU A 65 -28.75 -6.40 3.33
CA LEU A 65 -29.37 -6.69 4.65
C LEU A 65 -28.49 -7.53 5.60
N PHE A 66 -27.25 -7.85 5.25
CA PHE A 66 -26.40 -8.77 6.03
C PHE A 66 -25.17 -8.13 6.65
N LYS A 67 -25.33 -6.93 7.20
CA LYS A 67 -24.47 -6.45 8.28
C LYS A 67 -25.41 -5.84 9.29
N PHE A 68 -25.84 -6.58 10.32
CA PHE A 68 -26.17 -6.00 11.65
C PHE A 68 -26.60 -7.02 12.73
N PHE A 69 -26.81 -8.32 12.47
CA PHE A 69 -27.21 -9.26 13.54
C PHE A 69 -26.32 -10.51 13.63
N THR A 70 -25.16 -10.35 14.27
CA THR A 70 -24.50 -11.41 15.05
C THR A 70 -24.06 -10.70 16.32
N THR A 71 -24.70 -10.92 17.46
CA THR A 71 -24.45 -12.02 18.38
C THR A 71 -25.46 -11.83 19.50
N GLU A 72 -26.22 -12.86 19.87
CA GLU A 72 -26.49 -13.26 21.26
C GLU A 72 -27.20 -14.63 21.19
N HIS A 73 -26.39 -15.68 21.10
CA HIS A 73 -26.80 -17.03 21.47
C HIS A 73 -26.38 -17.17 22.94
N THR A 74 -27.32 -17.11 23.87
CA THR A 74 -27.19 -17.86 25.12
C THR A 74 -28.53 -18.47 25.45
N GLU A 75 -28.58 -19.78 25.30
CA GLU A 75 -29.61 -20.67 25.78
C GLU A 75 -29.84 -20.42 27.27
N ILE A 76 -31.09 -20.20 27.66
CA ILE A 76 -31.53 -20.48 29.03
C ILE A 76 -32.70 -21.43 28.88
N THR A 77 -32.42 -22.70 29.13
CA THR A 77 -33.39 -23.74 29.43
C THR A 77 -34.31 -23.23 30.55
N GLU A 78 -35.63 -23.33 30.37
CA GLU A 78 -36.48 -23.99 31.37
C GLU A 78 -37.92 -24.13 30.86
N LYS A 79 -38.38 -25.38 30.91
CA LYS A 79 -39.78 -25.79 30.83
C LYS A 79 -40.48 -25.36 32.13
N GLY A 80 -41.72 -24.92 31.99
CA GLY A 80 -42.72 -24.78 33.05
C GLY A 80 -44.08 -24.60 32.41
#